data_AF-A0A9C8TYE5-F1
#
_entry.id   AF-A0A9C8TYE5-F1
#
_cell.length_a   1.000
_cell.length_b   1.000
_cell.length_c   1.000
_cell.angle_alpha   90.00
_cell.angle_beta   90.00
_cell.angle_gamma   90.00
#
_symmetry.space_group_name_H-M   'P 1'
#
loop_
_entity.id
_entity.type
_entity.pdbx_description
1 polymer ?
#
loop_
_entity_poly.entity_id
_entity_poly.type
_entity_poly.pdbx_seq_one_letter_code
_entity_poly.pdbx_strand_id
1 'polypeptide(L)'
;MCATTNSTNGHQRGYVVSDLHLFTHRTTANKRLSAIRDVAGRADFLVLNGDIFDFRWSTLDSLDQTAETAVDWLTTITLACNGCKVFYVLGNHDRFAFFAEHLDALAAHTDNFHWHPTHVRIGRCLFLHGDLAFDRRCPDPFGRPMLPPEHQRGRAMNLGYRVIVATRAHRFTQPFYHPRRCARRILSCLDRHHPTLGEGLTDVYFGHTHRTFVNFRHNGVAFHNTGSSIRHLRSILLRAYA
;
A
#
# COMPACT_ATOMS: atom_id res chain seq x y z
N MET A 1 4.29 -16.56 -7.59
CA MET A 1 3.62 -17.51 -6.67
C MET A 1 3.20 -16.73 -5.43
N CYS A 2 1.93 -16.70 -5.06
CA CYS A 2 1.47 -16.00 -3.84
C CYS A 2 1.52 -16.96 -2.65
N ALA A 3 2.17 -16.54 -1.56
CA ALA A 3 2.33 -17.34 -0.35
C ALA A 3 1.16 -17.08 0.62
N THR A 4 0.43 -18.13 0.97
CA THR A 4 -0.43 -18.19 2.16
C THR A 4 0.42 -18.59 3.35
N THR A 5 0.53 -17.73 4.37
CA THR A 5 1.20 -18.09 5.62
C THR A 5 0.21 -18.75 6.56
N ASN A 6 0.35 -20.06 6.79
CA ASN A 6 -0.41 -20.78 7.82
C ASN A 6 0.28 -20.57 9.18
N SER A 7 -0.38 -19.87 10.12
CA SER A 7 0.03 -19.80 11.52
C SER A 7 -1.00 -20.53 12.39
N THR A 8 -0.52 -21.31 13.35
CA THR A 8 -1.29 -22.16 14.26
C THR A 8 -1.73 -21.38 15.52
N ASN A 9 -3.04 -21.37 15.77
CA ASN A 9 -3.72 -21.17 17.07
C ASN A 9 -3.51 -19.88 17.90
N GLY A 10 -2.91 -18.81 17.36
CA GLY A 10 -2.97 -17.47 17.96
C GLY A 10 -3.37 -16.44 16.90
N HIS A 11 -4.31 -15.53 17.23
CA HIS A 11 -4.58 -14.39 16.35
C HIS A 11 -3.33 -13.55 16.21
N GLN A 12 -2.83 -13.39 14.98
CA GLN A 12 -1.65 -12.57 14.72
C GLN A 12 -2.06 -11.11 14.75
N ARG A 13 -1.41 -10.32 15.59
CA ARG A 13 -1.64 -8.87 15.71
C ARG A 13 -0.68 -8.14 14.79
N GLY A 14 -1.25 -7.46 13.81
CA GLY A 14 -0.48 -6.62 12.90
C GLY A 14 -0.99 -5.21 12.76
N TYR A 15 -0.26 -4.44 11.95
CA TYR A 15 -0.65 -3.09 11.56
C TYR A 15 -0.56 -2.92 10.04
N VAL A 16 -1.36 -2.01 9.50
CA VAL A 16 -1.35 -1.67 8.07
C VAL A 16 -1.41 -0.17 7.85
N VAL A 17 -0.65 0.29 6.85
CA VAL A 17 -0.64 1.67 6.36
C VAL A 17 -0.42 1.66 4.84
N SER A 18 -1.00 2.62 4.14
CA SER A 18 -0.82 2.81 2.69
C SER A 18 -0.66 4.29 2.35
N ASP A 19 -0.39 4.58 1.07
CA ASP A 19 -0.46 5.93 0.49
C ASP A 19 0.35 6.95 1.28
N LEU A 20 1.57 6.56 1.68
CA LEU A 20 2.50 7.47 2.35
C LEU A 20 3.04 8.52 1.36
N HIS A 21 3.16 8.16 0.07
CA HIS A 21 3.76 8.98 -0.99
C HIS A 21 5.02 9.70 -0.54
N LEU A 22 5.93 8.97 0.12
CA LEU A 22 7.23 9.48 0.55
C LEU A 22 7.99 10.06 -0.65
N PHE A 23 8.94 10.95 -0.33
CA PHE A 23 9.75 11.70 -1.29
C PHE A 23 8.99 12.72 -2.14
N THR A 24 7.75 13.06 -1.80
CA THR A 24 6.99 14.12 -2.47
C THR A 24 6.82 15.35 -1.59
N HIS A 25 6.75 16.55 -2.17
CA HIS A 25 6.47 17.79 -1.41
C HIS A 25 5.10 17.79 -0.70
N ARG A 26 4.20 16.90 -1.12
CA ARG A 26 2.82 16.83 -0.62
C ARG A 26 2.66 15.90 0.56
N THR A 27 3.64 15.06 0.87
CA THR A 27 3.50 14.10 1.96
C THR A 27 3.57 14.77 3.33
N THR A 28 2.85 14.17 4.28
CA THR A 28 2.95 14.44 5.71
C THR A 28 3.42 13.21 6.48
N ALA A 29 3.82 12.14 5.77
CA ALA A 29 4.19 10.85 6.33
C ALA A 29 5.43 10.91 7.25
N ASN A 30 6.34 11.87 7.04
CA ASN A 30 7.50 12.08 7.92
C ASN A 30 7.11 12.26 9.39
N LYS A 31 5.92 12.82 9.67
CA LYS A 31 5.38 13.00 11.03
C LYS A 31 4.95 11.69 11.70
N ARG A 32 4.93 10.58 10.98
CA ARG A 32 4.40 9.28 11.40
C ARG A 32 5.46 8.18 11.45
N LEU A 33 6.68 8.46 11.02
CA LEU A 33 7.74 7.46 10.93
C LEU A 33 8.05 6.83 12.29
N SER A 34 8.11 7.64 13.36
CA SER A 34 8.26 7.13 14.73
C SER A 34 7.11 6.21 15.11
N ALA A 35 5.87 6.65 14.90
CA ALA A 35 4.68 5.84 15.22
C ALA A 35 4.64 4.51 14.44
N ILE A 36 5.06 4.49 13.17
CA ILE A 36 5.15 3.26 12.37
C ILE A 36 6.19 2.31 12.97
N ARG A 37 7.38 2.81 13.32
CA ARG A 37 8.43 2.02 13.95
C ARG A 37 7.99 1.49 15.33
N ASP A 38 7.35 2.34 16.12
CA ASP A 38 6.89 2.00 17.48
C ASP A 38 5.83 0.90 17.49
N VAL A 39 4.97 0.83 16.46
CA VAL A 39 3.99 -0.28 16.36
C VAL A 39 4.61 -1.53 15.79
N ALA A 40 5.52 -1.39 14.81
CA ALA A 40 6.19 -2.52 14.19
C ALA A 40 7.06 -3.25 15.21
N GLY A 41 7.71 -2.54 16.13
CA GLY A 41 8.45 -3.15 17.26
C GLY A 41 7.57 -3.93 18.27
N ARG A 42 6.24 -3.87 18.16
CA ARG A 42 5.29 -4.56 19.05
C ARG A 42 4.31 -5.47 18.30
N ALA A 43 4.44 -5.61 16.99
CA ALA A 43 3.51 -6.35 16.15
C ALA A 43 4.11 -7.66 15.66
N ASP A 44 3.26 -8.63 15.35
CA ASP A 44 3.67 -9.85 14.66
C ASP A 44 3.92 -9.57 13.17
N PHE A 45 3.19 -8.60 12.60
CA PHE A 45 3.39 -8.15 11.23
C PHE A 45 3.05 -6.67 10.99
N LEU A 46 3.68 -6.08 9.98
CA LEU A 46 3.39 -4.76 9.42
C LEU A 46 3.13 -4.91 7.92
N VAL A 47 2.03 -4.39 7.42
CA VAL A 47 1.73 -4.33 5.99
C VAL A 47 1.85 -2.89 5.48
N LEU A 48 2.81 -2.69 4.58
CA LEU A 48 3.03 -1.48 3.81
C LEU A 48 2.26 -1.63 2.48
N ASN A 49 1.03 -1.13 2.46
CA ASN A 49 -0.01 -1.56 1.53
C ASN A 49 -0.19 -0.65 0.30
N GLY A 50 0.91 -0.45 -0.43
CA GLY A 50 0.97 0.27 -1.69
C GLY A 50 1.06 1.78 -1.58
N ASP A 51 1.64 2.39 -2.61
CA ASP A 51 1.91 3.82 -2.73
C ASP A 51 2.67 4.39 -1.52
N ILE A 52 3.62 3.59 -1.00
CA ILE A 52 4.49 4.03 0.10
C ILE A 52 5.46 5.08 -0.43
N PHE A 53 6.04 4.81 -1.59
CA PHE A 53 6.91 5.71 -2.32
C PHE A 53 6.20 6.21 -3.58
N ASP A 54 6.59 7.40 -4.03
CA ASP A 54 6.08 7.97 -5.27
C ASP A 54 7.24 8.36 -6.18
N PHE A 55 7.59 7.45 -7.09
CA PHE A 55 8.71 7.63 -8.01
C PHE A 55 8.47 8.76 -9.00
N ARG A 56 7.23 8.88 -9.48
CA ARG A 56 6.88 9.82 -10.54
C ARG A 56 6.91 11.28 -10.08
N TRP A 57 6.53 11.52 -8.83
CA TRP A 57 6.47 12.84 -8.20
C TRP A 57 7.57 13.04 -7.15
N SER A 58 8.57 12.18 -7.16
CA SER A 58 9.73 12.27 -6.28
C SER A 58 10.42 13.63 -6.44
N THR A 59 10.90 14.17 -5.33
CA THR A 59 11.70 15.39 -5.26
C THR A 59 13.19 15.10 -5.24
N LEU A 60 13.58 13.81 -5.27
CA LEU A 60 14.95 13.36 -5.41
C LEU A 60 15.40 13.50 -6.88
N ASP A 61 16.71 13.48 -7.11
CA ASP A 61 17.32 13.88 -8.39
C ASP A 61 17.08 12.88 -9.52
N SER A 62 16.85 11.61 -9.21
CA SER A 62 16.60 10.56 -10.21
C SER A 62 15.69 9.44 -9.70
N LEU A 63 15.23 8.59 -10.61
CA LEU A 63 14.53 7.34 -10.27
C LEU A 63 15.42 6.41 -9.44
N ASP A 64 16.69 6.26 -9.83
CA ASP A 64 17.64 5.38 -9.14
C ASP A 64 17.88 5.86 -7.70
N GLN A 65 18.13 7.16 -7.51
CA GLN A 65 18.28 7.72 -6.17
C GLN A 65 16.99 7.55 -5.34
N THR A 66 15.83 7.64 -5.99
CA THR A 66 14.54 7.36 -5.32
C THR A 66 14.43 5.89 -4.91
N ALA A 67 14.90 4.96 -5.74
CA ALA A 67 14.91 3.53 -5.46
C ALA A 67 15.84 3.19 -4.30
N GLU A 68 17.08 3.69 -4.34
CA GLU A 68 18.08 3.51 -3.29
C GLU A 68 17.55 4.05 -1.96
N THR A 69 17.02 5.27 -1.94
CA THR A 69 16.46 5.87 -0.72
C THR A 69 15.23 5.10 -0.22
N ALA A 70 14.41 4.54 -1.13
CA ALA A 70 13.28 3.70 -0.77
C ALA A 70 13.73 2.39 -0.10
N VAL A 71 14.75 1.74 -0.66
CA VAL A 71 15.34 0.52 -0.09
C VAL A 71 15.96 0.80 1.28
N ASP A 72 16.73 1.87 1.43
CA ASP A 72 17.32 2.25 2.72
C ASP A 72 16.25 2.48 3.79
N TRP A 73 15.13 3.10 3.40
CA TRP A 73 13.99 3.31 4.28
C TRP A 73 13.36 1.98 4.71
N LEU A 74 13.15 1.05 3.78
CA LEU A 74 12.61 -0.28 4.07
C LEU A 74 13.56 -1.06 4.96
N THR A 75 14.85 -1.11 4.62
CA THR A 75 15.90 -1.74 5.42
C THR A 75 15.90 -1.21 6.86
N THR A 76 15.83 0.11 7.04
CA THR A 76 15.80 0.74 8.37
C THR A 76 14.61 0.26 9.21
N ILE A 77 13.42 0.18 8.62
CA ILE A 77 12.23 -0.29 9.34
C ILE A 77 12.31 -1.78 9.64
N THR A 78 12.73 -2.57 8.67
CA THR A 78 12.80 -4.02 8.82
C THR A 78 13.83 -4.42 9.87
N LEU A 79 15.02 -3.82 9.87
CA LEU A 79 16.05 -4.07 10.88
C LEU A 79 15.65 -3.58 12.28
N ALA A 80 14.89 -2.48 12.36
CA ALA A 80 14.40 -1.97 13.63
C ALA A 80 13.32 -2.88 14.28
N CYS A 81 12.78 -3.86 13.54
CA CYS A 81 11.63 -4.65 13.95
C CYS A 81 11.86 -6.15 13.73
N ASN A 82 12.95 -6.69 14.29
CA ASN A 82 13.41 -8.08 14.09
C ASN A 82 12.37 -9.17 14.47
N GLY A 83 11.40 -8.86 15.33
CA GLY A 83 10.30 -9.77 15.69
C GLY A 83 9.04 -9.65 14.82
N CYS A 84 9.00 -8.68 13.91
CA CYS A 84 7.84 -8.34 13.09
C CYS A 84 8.10 -8.68 11.63
N LYS A 85 7.18 -9.39 10.99
CA LYS A 85 7.21 -9.60 9.54
C LYS A 85 6.74 -8.34 8.81
N VAL A 86 7.54 -7.82 7.90
CA VAL A 86 7.21 -6.65 7.09
C VAL A 86 6.78 -7.12 5.71
N PHE A 87 5.53 -6.88 5.37
CA PHE A 87 4.96 -7.17 4.06
C PHE A 87 4.80 -5.88 3.25
N TYR A 88 5.46 -5.78 2.10
CA TYR A 88 5.32 -4.68 1.17
C TYR A 88 4.44 -5.07 -0.01
N VAL A 89 3.29 -4.41 -0.18
CA VAL A 89 2.42 -4.60 -1.35
C VAL A 89 2.61 -3.44 -2.30
N LEU A 90 2.82 -3.68 -3.59
CA LEU A 90 2.93 -2.60 -4.58
C LEU A 90 1.57 -1.93 -4.85
N GLY A 91 1.58 -0.61 -4.94
CA GLY A 91 0.50 0.23 -5.47
C GLY A 91 0.78 0.65 -6.92
N ASN A 92 0.08 1.67 -7.39
CA ASN A 92 0.24 2.15 -8.76
C ASN A 92 1.37 3.18 -8.92
N HIS A 93 1.88 3.76 -7.83
CA HIS A 93 2.97 4.75 -7.85
C HIS A 93 4.37 4.13 -7.69
N ASP A 94 4.46 2.85 -7.32
CA ASP A 94 5.70 2.15 -6.99
C ASP A 94 5.88 0.82 -7.74
N ARG A 95 4.95 0.40 -8.62
CA ARG A 95 5.06 -0.86 -9.40
C ARG A 95 6.03 -0.83 -10.60
N PHE A 96 7.25 -0.36 -10.41
CA PHE A 96 8.26 -0.34 -11.47
C PHE A 96 9.15 -1.59 -11.45
N ALA A 97 9.53 -2.07 -12.63
CA ALA A 97 10.35 -3.28 -12.78
C ALA A 97 11.72 -3.12 -12.08
N PHE A 98 12.41 -1.99 -12.29
CA PHE A 98 13.69 -1.72 -11.62
C PHE A 98 13.56 -1.71 -10.09
N PHE A 99 12.43 -1.21 -9.56
CA PHE A 99 12.22 -1.22 -8.11
C PHE A 99 11.93 -2.62 -7.58
N ALA A 100 11.24 -3.46 -8.35
CA ALA A 100 11.04 -4.87 -8.01
C ALA A 100 12.37 -5.61 -7.86
N GLU A 101 13.36 -5.35 -8.73
CA GLU A 101 14.71 -5.94 -8.62
C GLU A 101 15.40 -5.56 -7.29
N HIS A 102 15.25 -4.31 -6.87
CA HIS A 102 15.73 -3.86 -5.55
C HIS A 102 14.99 -4.53 -4.38
N LEU A 103 13.68 -4.75 -4.51
CA LEU A 103 12.88 -5.44 -3.50
C LEU A 103 13.25 -6.93 -3.41
N ASP A 104 13.56 -7.58 -4.55
CA ASP A 104 14.09 -8.94 -4.59
C ASP A 104 15.44 -9.04 -3.87
N ALA A 105 16.34 -8.09 -4.15
CA ALA A 105 17.62 -8.01 -3.46
C ALA A 105 17.44 -7.82 -1.95
N LEU A 106 16.54 -6.94 -1.50
CA LEU A 106 16.26 -6.74 -0.08
C LEU A 106 15.68 -8.01 0.57
N ALA A 107 14.70 -8.65 -0.07
CA ALA A 107 14.09 -9.87 0.45
C ALA A 107 15.07 -11.04 0.53
N ALA A 108 16.05 -11.12 -0.36
CA ALA A 108 17.10 -12.13 -0.31
C ALA A 108 18.07 -11.98 0.89
N HIS A 109 18.18 -10.77 1.45
CA HIS A 109 19.10 -10.47 2.55
C HIS A 109 18.40 -10.21 3.89
N THR A 110 17.07 -10.30 3.95
CA THR A 110 16.32 -9.93 5.15
C THR A 110 15.11 -10.83 5.35
N ASP A 111 15.25 -11.83 6.23
CA ASP A 111 14.27 -12.91 6.42
C ASP A 111 12.88 -12.46 6.85
N ASN A 112 12.78 -11.33 7.58
CA ASN A 112 11.50 -10.77 8.00
C ASN A 112 10.91 -9.77 6.99
N PHE A 113 11.51 -9.59 5.81
CA PHE A 113 10.96 -8.79 4.72
C PHE A 113 10.36 -9.67 3.64
N HIS A 114 9.14 -9.34 3.25
CA HIS A 114 8.45 -9.98 2.14
C HIS A 114 7.78 -8.91 1.29
N TRP A 115 7.84 -9.04 -0.03
CA TRP A 115 7.13 -8.13 -0.92
C TRP A 115 6.20 -8.89 -1.87
N HIS A 116 5.13 -8.22 -2.29
CA HIS A 116 4.07 -8.79 -3.09
C HIS A 116 3.61 -7.81 -4.17
N PRO A 117 3.44 -8.26 -5.42
CA PRO A 117 3.14 -7.35 -6.53
C PRO A 117 1.71 -6.79 -6.50
N THR A 118 0.77 -7.49 -5.89
CA THR A 118 -0.66 -7.14 -5.96
C THR A 118 -1.38 -7.25 -4.63
N HIS A 119 -1.08 -8.28 -3.84
CA HIS A 119 -1.76 -8.53 -2.57
C HIS A 119 -0.96 -9.48 -1.68
N VAL A 120 -1.29 -9.48 -0.39
CA VAL A 120 -0.90 -10.53 0.56
C VAL A 120 -2.11 -10.97 1.36
N ARG A 121 -2.20 -12.26 1.66
CA ARG A 121 -3.22 -12.84 2.55
C ARG A 121 -2.55 -13.41 3.79
N ILE A 122 -3.00 -12.95 4.95
CA ILE A 122 -2.54 -13.42 6.26
C ILE A 122 -3.79 -13.88 7.01
N GLY A 123 -3.87 -15.19 7.28
CA GLY A 123 -5.08 -15.80 7.85
C GLY A 123 -6.35 -15.46 7.04
N ARG A 124 -7.30 -14.81 7.71
CA ARG A 124 -8.59 -14.39 7.15
C ARG A 124 -8.61 -12.93 6.66
N CYS A 125 -7.45 -12.26 6.66
CA CYS A 125 -7.27 -10.89 6.20
C CYS A 125 -6.62 -10.83 4.82
N LEU A 126 -7.16 -9.99 3.93
CA LEU A 126 -6.58 -9.67 2.63
C LEU A 126 -6.09 -8.22 2.63
N PHE A 127 -4.86 -8.02 2.16
CA PHE A 127 -4.24 -6.72 2.02
C PHE A 127 -3.91 -6.49 0.54
N LEU A 128 -4.45 -5.41 -0.02
CA LEU A 128 -4.20 -4.99 -1.39
C LEU A 128 -4.24 -3.47 -1.48
N HIS A 129 -3.57 -2.87 -2.46
CA HIS A 129 -3.53 -1.40 -2.54
C HIS A 129 -4.91 -0.79 -2.88
N GLY A 130 -5.69 -1.45 -3.74
CA GLY A 130 -7.08 -1.06 -4.03
C GLY A 130 -7.29 -0.45 -5.40
N ASP A 131 -6.23 -0.10 -6.11
CA ASP A 131 -6.23 0.29 -7.53
C ASP A 131 -6.69 -0.84 -8.47
N LEU A 132 -6.38 -2.09 -8.13
CA LEU A 132 -6.76 -3.30 -8.87
C LEU A 132 -8.25 -3.36 -9.25
N ALA A 133 -9.13 -2.92 -8.34
CA ALA A 133 -10.58 -2.97 -8.53
C ALA A 133 -11.12 -1.79 -9.37
N PHE A 134 -10.26 -0.84 -9.75
CA PHE A 134 -10.61 0.40 -10.43
C PHE A 134 -9.96 0.54 -11.80
N ASP A 135 -8.91 -0.24 -12.09
CA ASP A 135 -8.30 -0.29 -13.40
C ASP A 135 -9.13 -1.14 -14.37
N ARG A 136 -9.93 -0.47 -15.21
CA ARG A 136 -10.76 -1.12 -16.24
C ARG A 136 -9.98 -1.53 -17.49
N ARG A 137 -8.70 -1.15 -17.59
CA ARG A 137 -7.86 -1.40 -18.77
C ARG A 137 -7.03 -2.68 -18.61
N CYS A 138 -6.97 -3.24 -17.41
CA CYS A 138 -6.23 -4.45 -17.11
C CYS A 138 -7.17 -5.67 -17.15
N PRO A 139 -7.01 -6.61 -18.11
CA PRO A 139 -7.85 -7.81 -18.21
C PRO A 139 -7.69 -8.75 -17.01
N ASP A 140 -6.50 -8.77 -16.41
CA ASP A 140 -6.20 -9.47 -15.16
C ASP A 140 -5.44 -8.52 -14.22
N PRO A 141 -6.13 -7.86 -13.28
CA PRO A 141 -5.49 -6.91 -12.38
C PRO A 141 -4.49 -7.58 -11.43
N PHE A 142 -4.63 -8.87 -11.14
CA PHE A 142 -3.75 -9.59 -10.21
C PHE A 142 -2.51 -10.16 -10.90
N GLY A 143 -2.56 -10.37 -12.22
CA GLY A 143 -1.44 -10.68 -13.10
C GLY A 143 -0.82 -9.46 -13.80
N ARG A 144 -1.12 -8.23 -13.35
CA ARG A 144 -0.65 -7.00 -14.01
C ARG A 144 0.88 -6.96 -14.14
N PRO A 145 1.43 -6.54 -15.29
CA PRO A 145 2.87 -6.42 -15.47
C PRO A 145 3.44 -5.23 -14.67
N MET A 146 4.73 -5.35 -14.34
CA MET A 146 5.52 -4.23 -13.83
C MET A 146 5.61 -3.13 -14.89
N LEU A 147 5.68 -1.88 -14.43
CA LEU A 147 5.89 -0.74 -15.31
C LEU A 147 7.35 -0.67 -15.76
N PRO A 148 7.61 -0.33 -17.04
CA PRO A 148 8.94 0.09 -17.44
C PRO A 148 9.32 1.38 -16.70
N PRO A 149 10.63 1.70 -16.59
CA PRO A 149 11.06 3.00 -16.08
C PRO A 149 10.38 4.15 -16.84
N GLU A 150 9.72 5.05 -16.11
CA GLU A 150 9.16 6.29 -16.68
C GLU A 150 10.00 7.50 -16.26
N HIS A 151 10.00 8.55 -17.08
CA HIS A 151 10.64 9.80 -16.68
C HIS A 151 9.89 10.43 -15.49
N GLN A 152 10.66 10.89 -14.49
CA GLN A 152 10.11 11.71 -13.41
C GLN A 152 9.45 12.97 -13.97
N ARG A 153 8.41 13.45 -13.30
CA ARG A 153 7.74 14.69 -13.73
C ARG A 153 8.67 15.89 -13.51
N GLY A 154 8.80 16.73 -14.53
CA GLY A 154 9.64 17.93 -14.45
C GLY A 154 9.18 18.94 -13.39
N ARG A 155 10.10 19.81 -12.98
CA ARG A 155 9.90 20.81 -11.90
C ARG A 155 8.64 21.66 -12.06
N ALA A 156 8.29 22.06 -13.28
CA ALA A 156 7.08 22.84 -13.57
C ALA A 156 5.78 22.06 -13.30
N MET A 157 5.73 20.77 -13.67
CA MET A 157 4.58 19.91 -13.37
C MET A 157 4.44 19.66 -11.87
N ASN A 158 5.55 19.47 -11.17
CA ASN A 158 5.59 19.39 -9.72
C ASN A 158 5.02 20.67 -9.07
N LEU A 159 5.35 21.86 -9.60
CA LEU A 159 4.81 23.12 -9.11
C LEU A 159 3.29 23.23 -9.34
N GLY A 160 2.80 22.91 -10.54
CA GLY A 160 1.36 22.90 -10.83
C GLY A 160 0.59 21.92 -9.93
N TYR A 161 1.16 20.74 -9.69
CA TYR A 161 0.57 19.75 -8.79
C TYR A 161 0.56 20.22 -7.33
N ARG A 162 1.61 20.91 -6.88
CA ARG A 162 1.63 21.55 -5.55
C ARG A 162 0.49 22.56 -5.40
N VAL A 163 0.18 23.34 -6.44
CA VAL A 163 -0.96 24.27 -6.43
C VAL A 163 -2.29 23.52 -6.26
N ILE A 164 -2.50 22.41 -7.00
CA ILE A 164 -3.70 21.57 -6.86
C ILE A 164 -3.84 20.98 -5.45
N VAL A 165 -2.73 20.58 -4.83
CA VAL A 165 -2.75 20.06 -3.46
C VAL A 165 -3.04 21.18 -2.46
N ALA A 166 -2.36 22.33 -2.58
CA ALA A 166 -2.52 23.48 -1.68
C ALA A 166 -3.94 24.07 -1.72
N THR A 167 -4.55 24.10 -2.90
CA THR A 167 -5.94 24.56 -3.11
C THR A 167 -6.99 23.53 -2.68
N ARG A 168 -6.57 22.33 -2.25
CA ARG A 168 -7.45 21.20 -1.88
C ARG A 168 -8.33 20.69 -3.02
N ALA A 169 -8.08 21.07 -4.27
CA ALA A 169 -8.86 20.64 -5.42
C ALA A 169 -8.86 19.10 -5.60
N HIS A 170 -7.80 18.42 -5.15
CA HIS A 170 -7.75 16.96 -5.12
C HIS A 170 -8.82 16.31 -4.21
N ARG A 171 -9.45 17.03 -3.26
CA ARG A 171 -10.52 16.48 -2.43
C ARG A 171 -11.83 16.24 -3.20
N PHE A 172 -12.01 16.88 -4.36
CA PHE A 172 -13.23 16.71 -5.17
C PHE A 172 -13.36 15.31 -5.79
N THR A 173 -12.31 14.47 -5.74
CA THR A 173 -12.40 13.07 -6.18
C THR A 173 -12.96 12.14 -5.10
N GLN A 174 -12.94 12.53 -3.82
CA GLN A 174 -13.37 11.69 -2.69
C GLN A 174 -14.85 11.23 -2.74
N PRO A 175 -15.82 12.03 -3.22
CA PRO A 175 -17.21 11.58 -3.36
C PRO A 175 -17.37 10.35 -4.29
N PHE A 176 -16.46 10.17 -5.26
CA PHE A 176 -16.52 9.04 -6.18
C PHE A 176 -16.08 7.71 -5.55
N TYR A 177 -15.44 7.75 -4.39
CA TYR A 177 -14.93 6.61 -3.63
C TYR A 177 -15.74 6.34 -2.35
N HIS A 178 -17.06 6.22 -2.51
CA HIS A 178 -17.94 5.82 -1.41
C HIS A 178 -17.62 4.38 -0.95
N PRO A 179 -17.55 4.08 0.38
CA PRO A 179 -17.15 2.76 0.89
C PRO A 179 -17.89 1.58 0.26
N ARG A 180 -19.22 1.68 0.12
CA ARG A 180 -20.05 0.67 -0.56
C ARG A 180 -19.62 0.40 -2.01
N ARG A 181 -19.20 1.43 -2.75
CA ARG A 181 -18.74 1.28 -4.14
C ARG A 181 -17.38 0.58 -4.18
N CYS A 182 -16.47 0.95 -3.28
CA CYS A 182 -15.15 0.33 -3.16
C CYS A 182 -15.28 -1.15 -2.79
N ALA A 183 -16.04 -1.46 -1.73
CA ALA A 183 -16.28 -2.83 -1.28
C ALA A 183 -16.87 -3.70 -2.41
N ARG A 184 -17.93 -3.22 -3.07
CA ARG A 184 -18.54 -3.93 -4.20
C ARG A 184 -17.53 -4.18 -5.32
N ARG A 185 -16.75 -3.18 -5.70
CA ARG A 185 -15.75 -3.32 -6.77
C ARG A 185 -14.66 -4.32 -6.42
N ILE A 186 -14.16 -4.29 -5.18
CA ILE A 186 -13.14 -5.23 -4.74
C ILE A 186 -13.69 -6.65 -4.75
N LEU A 187 -14.87 -6.90 -4.18
CA LEU A 187 -15.48 -8.24 -4.21
C LEU A 187 -15.74 -8.70 -5.64
N SER A 188 -16.36 -7.87 -6.48
CA SER A 188 -16.58 -8.23 -7.90
C SER A 188 -15.28 -8.48 -8.67
N CYS A 189 -14.16 -7.87 -8.27
CA CYS A 189 -12.84 -8.13 -8.85
C CYS A 189 -12.32 -9.49 -8.40
N LEU A 190 -12.40 -9.80 -7.10
CA LEU A 190 -12.02 -11.10 -6.55
C LEU A 190 -12.85 -12.23 -7.16
N ASP A 191 -14.17 -12.10 -7.18
CA ASP A 191 -15.08 -13.11 -7.72
C ASP A 191 -14.77 -13.44 -9.20
N ARG A 192 -14.37 -12.42 -9.98
CA ARG A 192 -14.09 -12.58 -11.41
C ARG A 192 -12.73 -13.19 -11.71
N HIS A 193 -11.69 -12.77 -10.99
CA HIS A 193 -10.30 -13.07 -11.35
C HIS A 193 -9.64 -14.07 -10.40
N HIS A 194 -10.03 -14.08 -9.12
CA HIS A 194 -9.43 -14.92 -8.09
C HIS A 194 -10.47 -15.33 -7.02
N PRO A 195 -11.46 -16.17 -7.37
CA PRO A 195 -12.54 -16.54 -6.46
C PRO A 195 -12.03 -17.19 -5.17
N THR A 196 -10.97 -18.00 -5.26
CA THR A 196 -10.34 -18.65 -4.10
C THR A 196 -9.73 -17.66 -3.10
N LEU A 197 -9.33 -16.46 -3.52
CA LEU A 197 -8.85 -15.41 -2.59
C LEU A 197 -9.99 -14.85 -1.73
N GLY A 198 -11.24 -14.90 -2.20
CA GLY A 198 -12.41 -14.45 -1.47
C GLY A 198 -12.90 -15.44 -0.41
N GLU A 199 -12.56 -16.73 -0.53
CA GLU A 199 -13.06 -17.78 0.36
C GLU A 199 -12.57 -17.58 1.80
N GLY A 200 -13.50 -17.60 2.76
CA GLY A 200 -13.20 -17.47 4.19
C GLY A 200 -12.73 -16.09 4.65
N LEU A 201 -12.74 -15.09 3.76
CA LEU A 201 -12.29 -13.74 4.05
C LEU A 201 -13.20 -13.05 5.09
N THR A 202 -12.60 -12.40 6.09
CA THR A 202 -13.34 -11.58 7.07
C THR A 202 -13.04 -10.12 6.95
N ASP A 203 -11.82 -9.78 6.52
CA ASP A 203 -11.32 -8.41 6.53
C ASP A 203 -10.51 -8.10 5.27
N VAL A 204 -10.77 -6.94 4.68
CA VAL A 204 -10.02 -6.38 3.54
C VAL A 204 -9.46 -5.02 3.94
N TYR A 205 -8.14 -4.88 3.84
CA TYR A 205 -7.42 -3.64 4.09
C TYR A 205 -6.88 -3.09 2.78
N PHE A 206 -7.15 -1.81 2.50
CA PHE A 206 -6.72 -1.16 1.28
C PHE A 206 -6.44 0.34 1.39
N GLY A 207 -5.88 0.89 0.33
CA GLY A 207 -5.46 2.29 0.15
C GLY A 207 -6.13 2.94 -1.06
N HIS A 208 -5.36 3.70 -1.84
CA HIS A 208 -5.65 4.26 -3.17
C HIS A 208 -6.74 5.33 -3.25
N THR A 209 -7.85 5.12 -2.54
CA THR A 209 -9.01 6.01 -2.58
C THR A 209 -8.85 7.25 -1.69
N HIS A 210 -7.81 7.25 -0.87
CA HIS A 210 -7.43 8.29 0.09
C HIS A 210 -8.54 8.68 1.08
N ARG A 211 -9.61 7.87 1.19
CA ARG A 211 -10.72 8.09 2.11
C ARG A 211 -10.64 7.10 3.25
N THR A 212 -10.28 7.60 4.42
CA THR A 212 -10.22 6.78 5.63
C THR A 212 -11.59 6.27 6.06
N PHE A 213 -11.69 4.97 6.35
CA PHE A 213 -12.82 4.37 7.06
C PHE A 213 -12.42 3.00 7.63
N VAL A 214 -13.17 2.51 8.63
CA VAL A 214 -12.86 1.28 9.37
C VAL A 214 -14.14 0.47 9.55
N ASN A 215 -14.05 -0.85 9.48
CA ASN A 215 -15.13 -1.80 9.74
C ASN A 215 -16.41 -1.52 8.91
N PHE A 216 -16.25 -1.08 7.66
CA PHE A 216 -17.39 -0.97 6.76
C PHE A 216 -17.81 -2.37 6.30
N ARG A 217 -18.96 -2.87 6.75
CA ARG A 217 -19.42 -4.23 6.43
C ARG A 217 -20.14 -4.29 5.08
N HIS A 218 -19.76 -5.25 4.24
CA HIS A 218 -20.44 -5.55 2.99
C HIS A 218 -20.32 -7.05 2.68
N ASN A 219 -21.45 -7.73 2.46
CA ASN A 219 -21.52 -9.18 2.19
C ASN A 219 -20.71 -10.03 3.18
N GLY A 220 -20.84 -9.76 4.49
CA GLY A 220 -20.14 -10.49 5.55
C GLY A 220 -18.68 -10.07 5.79
N VAL A 221 -18.05 -9.35 4.85
CA VAL A 221 -16.66 -8.91 4.93
C VAL A 221 -16.57 -7.48 5.48
N ALA A 222 -15.60 -7.22 6.36
CA ALA A 222 -15.24 -5.88 6.80
C ALA A 222 -14.23 -5.24 5.85
N PHE A 223 -14.46 -4.00 5.49
CA PHE A 223 -13.56 -3.20 4.66
C PHE A 223 -12.97 -2.06 5.47
N HIS A 224 -11.67 -1.86 5.28
CA HIS A 224 -10.87 -0.88 5.98
C HIS A 224 -10.00 -0.12 4.98
N ASN A 225 -9.96 1.20 5.09
CA ASN A 225 -9.11 2.04 4.26
C ASN A 225 -8.25 2.96 5.12
N THR A 226 -6.93 2.91 4.93
CA THR A 226 -5.97 3.64 5.77
C THR A 226 -5.95 5.14 5.47
N GLY A 227 -6.50 5.57 4.32
CA GLY A 227 -6.48 6.94 3.85
C GLY A 227 -5.18 7.25 3.10
N SER A 228 -4.67 8.49 3.24
CA SER A 228 -3.43 8.91 2.58
C SER A 228 -2.71 9.98 3.37
N SER A 229 -1.38 9.94 3.34
CA SER A 229 -0.52 10.94 3.98
C SER A 229 -0.31 12.19 3.13
N ILE A 230 -0.99 12.33 2.01
CA ILE A 230 -1.03 13.58 1.25
C ILE A 230 -1.62 14.71 2.11
N ARG A 231 -1.02 15.91 2.03
CA ARG A 231 -1.43 17.10 2.76
C ARG A 231 -2.93 17.35 2.60
N HIS A 232 -3.59 17.64 3.71
CA HIS A 232 -5.03 17.83 3.82
C HIS A 232 -5.87 16.54 3.72
N LEU A 233 -5.27 15.37 3.62
CA LEU A 233 -5.99 14.10 3.76
C LEU A 233 -5.74 13.49 5.13
N ARG A 234 -6.61 12.56 5.51
CA ARG A 234 -6.45 11.78 6.74
C ARG A 234 -5.73 10.49 6.35
N SER A 235 -4.71 10.15 7.11
CA SER A 235 -4.11 8.81 7.14
C SER A 235 -4.31 8.26 8.55
N ILE A 236 -4.43 6.96 8.71
CA ILE A 236 -4.40 6.27 9.98
C ILE A 236 -3.61 4.98 9.83
N LEU A 237 -2.93 4.60 10.91
CA LEU A 237 -2.30 3.31 11.04
C LEU A 237 -3.34 2.37 11.65
N LEU A 238 -3.74 1.33 10.91
CA LEU A 238 -4.82 0.44 11.32
C LEU A 238 -4.27 -0.82 11.96
N ARG A 239 -4.96 -1.31 12.99
CA ARG A 239 -4.71 -2.63 13.57
C ARG A 239 -5.40 -3.69 12.71
N ALA A 240 -4.72 -4.81 12.55
CA ALA A 240 -5.25 -6.02 11.93
C ALA A 240 -5.08 -7.21 12.87
N TYR A 241 -6.07 -8.10 12.87
CA TYR A 241 -6.06 -9.35 13.63
C TYR A 241 -6.29 -10.48 12.62
N ALA A 242 -5.23 -11.22 12.30
CA ALA A 242 -5.24 -12.28 11.30
C ALA A 242 -5.41 -13.67 11.91
#